data_AF-A0A8T2VKX6-F1
#
_entry.id   AF-A0A8T2VKX6-F1
#
_cell.length_a   1.000
_cell.length_b   1.000
_cell.length_c   1.000
_cell.angle_alpha   90.00
_cell.angle_beta   90.00
_cell.angle_gamma   90.00
#
_symmetry.space_group_name_H-M   'P 1'
#
loop_
_entity.id
_entity.type
_entity.pdbx_description
1 polymer ?
#
loop_
_entity_poly.entity_id
_entity_poly.type
_entity_poly.pdbx_seq_one_letter_code
_entity_poly.pdbx_strand_id
1 'polypeptide(L)'
;MSRVKKGNMSEEKFNRTLALLRGTLDYNDFKDVDVVVEAVIEKLPLKQQIFSDLEKVCPSRCVLASNTSTIDLNLVSEKINAKSRVAGAHFFSPAHIMPLFEIIRTSTTEPQVLVDLLDFGKRIKKVPVVVGNCPGFAVNRTFFPYTQASLLLVDLGLDVYRIDRIIAGFGMPMGPFSLFNYLTSKW
;
A
#
# COMPACT_ATOMS: atom_id res chain seq x y z
N MET A 1 17.47 -11.74 -7.80
CA MET A 1 17.75 -13.13 -8.26
C MET A 1 16.45 -13.93 -8.24
N SER A 2 16.06 -14.52 -9.38
CA SER A 2 14.79 -15.25 -9.50
C SER A 2 14.74 -16.45 -8.54
N ARG A 3 13.56 -16.73 -7.96
CA ARG A 3 13.35 -17.83 -7.00
C ARG A 3 13.70 -19.21 -7.62
N VAL A 4 13.61 -19.30 -8.95
CA VAL A 4 14.06 -20.44 -9.76
C VAL A 4 15.56 -20.68 -9.62
N LYS A 5 16.40 -19.65 -9.81
CA LYS A 5 17.87 -19.77 -9.65
C LYS A 5 18.29 -20.15 -8.23
N LYS A 6 17.44 -19.87 -7.23
CA LYS A 6 17.67 -20.26 -5.83
C LYS A 6 17.10 -21.65 -5.48
N GLY A 7 16.53 -22.39 -6.44
CA GLY A 7 15.90 -23.70 -6.21
C GLY A 7 14.56 -23.65 -5.47
N ASN A 8 14.05 -22.47 -5.15
CA ASN A 8 12.83 -22.28 -4.35
C ASN A 8 11.53 -22.30 -5.18
N MET A 9 11.62 -22.56 -6.49
CA MET A 9 10.50 -22.61 -7.44
C MET A 9 10.93 -23.39 -8.69
N SER A 10 10.08 -24.29 -9.20
CA SER A 10 10.31 -24.95 -10.49
C SER A 10 10.09 -24.00 -11.67
N GLU A 11 10.75 -24.27 -12.80
CA GLU A 11 10.55 -23.51 -14.04
C GLU A 11 9.11 -23.59 -14.55
N GLU A 12 8.48 -24.76 -14.44
CA GLU A 12 7.08 -24.96 -14.81
C GLU A 12 6.15 -24.04 -14.01
N LYS A 13 6.34 -23.96 -12.68
CA LYS A 13 5.55 -23.09 -11.80
C LYS A 13 5.79 -21.61 -12.11
N PHE A 14 7.02 -21.24 -12.45
CA PHE A 14 7.35 -19.89 -12.89
C PHE A 14 6.62 -19.54 -14.18
N ASN A 15 6.71 -20.37 -15.22
CA ASN A 15 6.06 -20.13 -16.51
C ASN A 15 4.54 -20.06 -16.37
N ARG A 16 3.94 -20.96 -15.58
CA ARG A 16 2.49 -20.95 -15.31
C ARG A 16 2.05 -19.66 -14.61
N THR A 17 2.84 -19.16 -13.67
CA THR A 17 2.51 -17.91 -12.94
C THR A 17 2.69 -16.69 -13.86
N LEU A 18 3.73 -16.68 -14.69
CA LEU A 18 4.00 -15.60 -15.63
C LEU A 18 2.90 -15.51 -16.71
N ALA A 19 2.36 -16.65 -17.16
CA ALA A 19 1.26 -16.71 -18.13
C ALA A 19 -0.05 -16.08 -17.63
N LEU A 20 -0.22 -15.90 -16.30
CA LEU A 20 -1.37 -15.19 -15.72
C LEU A 20 -1.22 -13.67 -15.80
N LEU A 21 -0.02 -13.16 -16.05
CA LEU A 21 0.24 -11.72 -16.15
C LEU A 21 -0.02 -11.27 -17.59
N ARG A 22 -1.03 -10.41 -17.75
CA ARG A 22 -1.29 -9.72 -19.00
C ARG A 22 -1.06 -8.22 -18.82
N GLY A 23 -0.09 -7.68 -19.54
CA GLY A 23 0.11 -6.24 -19.65
C GLY A 23 -0.83 -5.63 -20.68
N THR A 24 -1.30 -4.42 -20.42
CA THR A 24 -2.08 -3.63 -21.37
C THR A 24 -1.77 -2.15 -21.19
N LEU A 25 -2.02 -1.37 -22.24
CA LEU A 25 -1.91 0.09 -22.25
C LEU A 25 -3.28 0.77 -22.42
N ASP A 26 -4.35 -0.03 -22.56
CA ASP A 26 -5.71 0.43 -22.76
C ASP A 26 -6.62 -0.06 -21.63
N TYR A 27 -7.45 0.85 -21.11
CA TYR A 27 -8.45 0.53 -20.08
C TYR A 27 -9.55 -0.40 -20.59
N ASN A 28 -9.75 -0.54 -21.91
CA ASN A 28 -10.79 -1.41 -22.49
C ASN A 28 -10.74 -2.88 -22.02
N ASP A 29 -9.56 -3.36 -21.58
CA ASP A 29 -9.38 -4.70 -21.01
C ASP A 29 -9.95 -4.85 -19.58
N PHE A 30 -10.45 -3.77 -18.96
CA PHE A 30 -10.90 -3.74 -17.56
C PHE A 30 -12.40 -4.05 -17.37
N LYS A 31 -13.10 -4.43 -18.44
CA LYS A 31 -14.56 -4.64 -18.44
C LYS A 31 -15.03 -5.81 -17.58
N ASP A 32 -14.13 -6.74 -17.26
CA ASP A 32 -14.42 -7.93 -16.44
C ASP A 32 -13.43 -8.06 -15.27
N VAL A 33 -13.05 -6.92 -14.67
CA VAL A 33 -12.18 -6.88 -13.49
C VAL A 33 -13.03 -6.72 -12.23
N ASP A 34 -12.71 -7.49 -11.20
CA ASP A 34 -13.38 -7.42 -9.89
C ASP A 34 -12.69 -6.43 -8.94
N VAL A 35 -11.36 -6.28 -9.02
CA VAL A 35 -10.58 -5.38 -8.17
C VAL A 35 -9.49 -4.69 -8.98
N VAL A 36 -9.47 -3.35 -8.95
CA VAL A 36 -8.39 -2.52 -9.49
C VAL A 36 -7.61 -1.89 -8.34
N VAL A 37 -6.28 -1.95 -8.42
CA VAL A 37 -5.38 -1.28 -7.48
C VAL A 37 -4.54 -0.25 -8.24
N GLU A 38 -4.79 1.02 -7.98
CA GLU A 38 -4.02 2.14 -8.50
C GLU A 38 -2.70 2.28 -7.73
N ALA A 39 -1.57 2.28 -8.44
CA ALA A 39 -0.23 2.37 -7.88
C ALA A 39 0.69 3.31 -8.70
N VAL A 40 0.14 4.40 -9.21
CA VAL A 40 0.88 5.49 -9.86
C VAL A 40 1.51 6.43 -8.83
N ILE A 41 2.35 7.34 -9.32
CA ILE A 41 2.99 8.38 -8.51
C ILE A 41 1.98 9.20 -7.68
N GLU A 42 2.44 9.73 -6.55
CA GLU A 42 1.63 10.51 -5.60
C GLU A 42 1.29 11.91 -6.14
N LYS A 43 0.40 11.96 -7.14
CA LYS A 43 -0.17 13.19 -7.70
C LYS A 43 -1.69 13.09 -7.71
N LEU A 44 -2.36 13.87 -6.87
CA LEU A 44 -3.81 13.86 -6.73
C LEU A 44 -4.56 14.06 -8.07
N PRO A 45 -4.22 15.05 -8.92
CA PRO A 45 -4.95 15.24 -10.18
C PRO A 45 -4.87 14.02 -11.11
N LEU A 46 -3.71 13.35 -11.15
CA LEU A 46 -3.50 12.15 -11.94
C LEU A 46 -4.35 10.99 -11.41
N LYS A 47 -4.35 10.76 -10.10
CA LYS A 47 -5.18 9.72 -9.47
C LYS A 47 -6.67 9.98 -9.74
N GLN A 48 -7.15 11.21 -9.56
CA GLN A 48 -8.53 11.57 -9.86
C GLN A 48 -8.92 11.29 -11.31
N GLN A 49 -8.03 11.60 -12.27
CA GLN A 49 -8.25 11.29 -13.68
C GLN A 49 -8.35 9.78 -13.91
N ILE A 50 -7.42 8.99 -13.36
CA ILE A 50 -7.42 7.53 -13.47
C ILE A 50 -8.72 6.95 -12.92
N PHE A 51 -9.18 7.39 -11.74
CA PHE A 51 -10.43 6.91 -11.16
C PHE A 51 -11.64 7.28 -12.02
N SER A 52 -11.66 8.45 -12.64
CA SER A 52 -12.72 8.84 -13.58
C SER A 52 -12.76 7.98 -14.84
N ASP A 53 -11.60 7.59 -15.36
CA ASP A 53 -11.53 6.72 -16.53
C ASP A 53 -11.87 5.27 -16.19
N LEU A 54 -11.41 4.78 -15.02
CA LEU A 54 -11.79 3.46 -14.51
C LEU A 54 -13.29 3.36 -14.23
N GLU A 55 -13.93 4.42 -13.73
CA GLU A 55 -15.38 4.44 -13.48
C GLU A 55 -16.20 4.14 -14.74
N LYS A 56 -15.75 4.65 -15.90
CA LYS A 56 -16.45 4.50 -17.19
C LYS A 56 -16.31 3.09 -17.76
N VAL A 57 -15.20 2.41 -17.49
CA VAL A 57 -14.85 1.14 -18.15
C VAL A 57 -15.08 -0.07 -17.26
N CYS A 58 -14.83 0.05 -15.95
CA CYS A 58 -14.98 -1.06 -15.02
C CYS A 58 -16.47 -1.31 -14.72
N PRO A 59 -16.87 -2.58 -14.53
CA PRO A 59 -18.25 -2.91 -14.16
C PRO A 59 -18.59 -2.30 -12.80
N SER A 60 -19.87 -2.04 -12.52
CA SER A 60 -20.31 -1.40 -11.26
C SER A 60 -19.91 -2.17 -10.00
N ARG A 61 -19.75 -3.49 -10.10
CA ARG A 61 -19.26 -4.37 -9.02
C ARG A 61 -17.76 -4.26 -8.73
N CYS A 62 -16.98 -3.65 -9.62
CA CYS A 62 -15.53 -3.60 -9.49
C CYS A 62 -15.10 -2.66 -8.36
N VAL A 63 -14.29 -3.17 -7.43
CA VAL A 63 -13.65 -2.38 -6.37
C VAL A 63 -12.54 -1.51 -6.97
N LEU A 64 -12.57 -0.21 -6.65
CA LEU A 64 -11.55 0.75 -7.08
C LEU A 64 -10.68 1.12 -5.87
N ALA A 65 -9.48 0.57 -5.80
CA ALA A 65 -8.58 0.79 -4.67
C ALA A 65 -7.35 1.62 -5.05
N SER A 66 -6.83 2.43 -4.11
CA SER A 66 -5.56 3.16 -4.28
C SER A 66 -4.51 2.69 -3.29
N ASN A 67 -3.28 2.51 -3.75
CA ASN A 67 -2.09 2.21 -2.96
C ASN A 67 -1.39 3.49 -2.41
N THR A 68 -2.06 4.65 -2.42
CA THR A 68 -1.49 5.86 -1.80
C THR A 68 -1.12 5.62 -0.34
N SER A 69 -0.12 6.34 0.16
CA SER A 69 0.37 6.28 1.55
C SER A 69 0.05 7.55 2.35
N THR A 70 -0.34 8.65 1.69
CA THR A 70 -0.47 9.97 2.31
C THR A 70 -1.64 10.81 1.79
N ILE A 71 -2.17 10.52 0.59
CA ILE A 71 -3.27 11.29 0.01
C ILE A 71 -4.60 10.83 0.63
N ASP A 72 -5.44 11.80 0.98
CA ASP A 72 -6.81 11.57 1.43
C ASP A 72 -7.66 10.93 0.31
N LEU A 73 -8.18 9.73 0.56
CA LEU A 73 -9.02 9.00 -0.40
C LEU A 73 -10.36 9.66 -0.72
N ASN A 74 -10.87 10.51 0.18
CA ASN A 74 -12.05 11.32 -0.12
C ASN A 74 -11.77 12.30 -1.26
N LEU A 75 -10.55 12.86 -1.32
CA LEU A 75 -10.11 13.72 -2.43
C LEU A 75 -9.90 12.90 -3.71
N VAL A 76 -9.35 11.69 -3.61
CA VAL A 76 -9.14 10.81 -4.78
C VAL A 76 -10.47 10.48 -5.46
N SER A 77 -11.51 10.18 -4.68
CA SER A 77 -12.84 9.82 -5.19
C SER A 77 -13.75 11.02 -5.49
N GLU A 78 -13.29 12.25 -5.28
CA GLU A 78 -14.15 13.44 -5.32
C GLU A 78 -14.87 13.63 -6.66
N LYS A 79 -14.19 13.30 -7.77
CA LYS A 79 -14.63 13.52 -9.15
C LYS A 79 -15.42 12.36 -9.78
N ILE A 80 -15.75 11.34 -9.02
CA ILE A 80 -16.52 10.17 -9.51
C ILE A 80 -17.82 9.99 -8.72
N ASN A 81 -18.80 9.34 -9.32
CA ASN A 81 -20.10 9.07 -8.69
C ASN A 81 -20.04 7.81 -7.84
N ALA A 82 -19.28 6.81 -8.26
CA ALA A 82 -19.14 5.52 -7.61
C ALA A 82 -18.19 5.56 -6.41
N LYS A 83 -18.34 6.55 -5.52
CA LYS A 83 -17.51 6.74 -4.32
C LYS A 83 -17.67 5.59 -3.31
N SER A 84 -18.77 4.84 -3.40
CA SER A 84 -19.07 3.76 -2.49
C SER A 84 -18.23 2.51 -2.71
N ARG A 85 -17.72 2.31 -3.94
CA ARG A 85 -16.79 1.23 -4.30
C ARG A 85 -15.32 1.60 -4.22
N VAL A 86 -15.00 2.78 -3.66
CA VAL A 86 -13.62 3.25 -3.47
C VAL A 86 -13.10 2.91 -2.07
N ALA A 87 -11.87 2.40 -2.01
CA ALA A 87 -11.16 2.14 -0.77
C ALA A 87 -9.64 2.33 -0.94
N GLY A 88 -8.89 2.27 0.15
CA GLY A 88 -7.43 2.16 0.08
C GLY A 88 -7.00 0.70 0.14
N ALA A 89 -5.96 0.37 -0.62
CA ALA A 89 -5.27 -0.91 -0.61
C ALA A 89 -3.77 -0.65 -0.47
N HIS A 90 -3.35 -0.24 0.74
CA HIS A 90 -1.99 0.21 1.01
C HIS A 90 -1.06 -0.97 1.32
N PHE A 91 -0.12 -1.18 0.41
CA PHE A 91 0.95 -2.16 0.48
C PHE A 91 2.24 -1.52 1.01
N PHE A 92 2.95 -2.25 1.87
CA PHE A 92 4.24 -1.83 2.38
C PHE A 92 5.37 -2.32 1.47
N SER A 93 6.32 -1.44 1.15
CA SER A 93 7.46 -1.80 0.29
C SER A 93 8.55 -2.53 1.06
N PRO A 94 9.11 -3.64 0.54
CA PRO A 94 8.75 -4.32 -0.71
C PRO A 94 7.46 -5.14 -0.59
N ALA A 95 6.52 -4.94 -1.53
CA ALA A 95 5.18 -5.52 -1.46
C ALA A 95 5.14 -7.05 -1.47
N HIS A 96 6.19 -7.74 -1.93
CA HIS A 96 6.26 -9.21 -1.91
C HIS A 96 6.83 -9.77 -0.60
N ILE A 97 7.42 -8.93 0.25
CA ILE A 97 8.05 -9.31 1.52
C ILE A 97 7.17 -8.90 2.69
N MET A 98 6.69 -7.66 2.68
CA MET A 98 5.98 -7.09 3.83
C MET A 98 4.61 -7.76 4.01
N PRO A 99 4.28 -8.30 5.20
CA PRO A 99 3.04 -9.06 5.39
C PRO A 99 1.82 -8.15 5.53
N LEU A 100 1.98 -6.95 6.09
CA LEU A 100 0.88 -6.04 6.39
C LEU A 100 0.25 -5.46 5.11
N PHE A 101 -1.07 -5.34 5.14
CA PHE A 101 -1.88 -4.72 4.09
C PHE A 101 -2.96 -3.87 4.76
N GLU A 102 -2.88 -2.55 4.61
CA GLU A 102 -3.86 -1.63 5.18
C GLU A 102 -5.02 -1.43 4.20
N ILE A 103 -6.24 -1.72 4.66
CA ILE A 103 -7.48 -1.45 3.94
C ILE A 103 -8.08 -0.18 4.50
N ILE A 104 -8.09 0.89 3.72
CA ILE A 104 -8.54 2.20 4.21
C ILE A 104 -9.99 2.42 3.83
N ARG A 105 -10.83 2.61 4.86
CA ARG A 105 -12.26 2.90 4.72
C ARG A 105 -12.49 4.42 4.69
N THR A 106 -13.17 4.91 3.65
CA THR A 106 -13.66 6.29 3.58
C THR A 106 -15.02 6.44 4.27
N SER A 107 -15.60 7.64 4.29
CA SER A 107 -16.96 7.84 4.80
C SER A 107 -18.04 7.20 3.92
N THR A 108 -17.74 6.94 2.65
CA THR A 108 -18.69 6.41 1.66
C THR A 108 -18.46 4.94 1.31
N THR A 109 -17.31 4.36 1.63
CA THR A 109 -16.98 2.97 1.28
C THR A 109 -18.03 1.99 1.81
N GLU A 110 -18.58 1.17 0.91
CA GLU A 110 -19.53 0.12 1.25
C GLU A 110 -18.87 -1.00 2.06
N PRO A 111 -19.59 -1.61 3.02
CA PRO A 111 -19.07 -2.75 3.78
C PRO A 111 -18.62 -3.92 2.89
N GLN A 112 -19.31 -4.18 1.78
CA GLN A 112 -18.96 -5.27 0.87
C GLN A 112 -17.56 -5.09 0.26
N VAL A 113 -17.18 -3.87 -0.10
CA VAL A 113 -15.85 -3.54 -0.63
C VAL A 113 -14.75 -3.90 0.36
N LEU A 114 -14.99 -3.68 1.66
CA LEU A 114 -14.04 -4.03 2.71
C LEU A 114 -13.91 -5.55 2.84
N VAL A 115 -15.03 -6.28 2.73
CA VAL A 115 -15.03 -7.76 2.75
C VAL A 115 -14.27 -8.32 1.55
N ASP A 116 -14.47 -7.77 0.36
CA ASP A 116 -13.79 -8.20 -0.86
C ASP A 116 -12.28 -7.93 -0.76
N LEU A 117 -11.87 -6.78 -0.21
CA LEU A 117 -10.46 -6.48 0.01
C LEU A 117 -9.83 -7.33 1.13
N LEU A 118 -10.60 -7.70 2.16
CA LEU A 118 -10.16 -8.63 3.20
C LEU A 118 -9.91 -10.02 2.60
N ASP A 119 -10.80 -10.52 1.75
CA ASP A 119 -10.62 -11.79 1.06
C ASP A 119 -9.46 -11.72 0.05
N PHE A 120 -9.38 -10.66 -0.74
CA PHE A 120 -8.27 -10.39 -1.66
C PHE A 120 -6.93 -10.45 -0.92
N GLY A 121 -6.78 -9.70 0.17
CA GLY A 121 -5.58 -9.68 1.01
C GLY A 121 -5.19 -11.07 1.54
N LYS A 122 -6.16 -11.86 2.00
CA LYS A 122 -5.93 -13.25 2.45
C LYS A 122 -5.46 -14.15 1.30
N ARG A 123 -6.08 -14.07 0.11
CA ARG A 123 -5.70 -14.87 -1.07
C ARG A 123 -4.26 -14.61 -1.52
N ILE A 124 -3.81 -13.36 -1.43
CA ILE A 124 -2.41 -12.99 -1.74
C ILE A 124 -1.45 -13.16 -0.56
N LYS A 125 -1.89 -13.84 0.52
CA LYS A 125 -1.10 -14.16 1.73
C LYS A 125 -0.57 -12.92 2.45
N LYS A 126 -1.38 -11.86 2.48
CA LYS A 126 -1.18 -10.68 3.32
C LYS A 126 -1.98 -10.79 4.62
N VAL A 127 -1.65 -9.92 5.56
CA VAL A 127 -2.38 -9.70 6.81
C VAL A 127 -3.16 -8.41 6.66
N PRO A 128 -4.44 -8.47 6.24
CA PRO A 128 -5.25 -7.28 6.04
C PRO A 128 -5.70 -6.68 7.37
N VAL A 129 -5.64 -5.35 7.50
CA VAL A 129 -6.17 -4.58 8.64
C VAL A 129 -7.01 -3.43 8.13
N VAL A 130 -8.24 -3.31 8.61
CA VAL A 130 -9.14 -2.20 8.24
C VAL A 130 -8.84 -1.00 9.12
N VAL A 131 -8.60 0.15 8.50
CA VAL A 131 -8.28 1.41 9.17
C VAL A 131 -9.14 2.54 8.63
N GLY A 132 -9.36 3.58 9.45
CA GLY A 132 -10.06 4.78 9.02
C GLY A 132 -9.17 5.68 8.15
N ASN A 133 -9.78 6.36 7.18
CA ASN A 133 -9.09 7.36 6.38
C ASN A 133 -8.63 8.54 7.26
N CYS A 134 -7.32 8.75 7.33
CA CYS A 134 -6.68 9.89 7.98
C CYS A 134 -5.25 10.06 7.43
N PRO A 135 -4.63 11.25 7.57
CA PRO A 135 -3.26 11.46 7.12
C PRO A 135 -2.28 10.42 7.72
N GLY A 136 -1.63 9.65 6.85
CA GLY A 136 -0.69 8.60 7.24
C GLY A 136 -1.33 7.32 7.80
N PHE A 137 -2.65 7.17 7.71
CA PHE A 137 -3.41 5.99 8.14
C PHE A 137 -3.07 5.51 9.56
N ALA A 138 -2.80 4.22 9.77
CA ALA A 138 -2.42 3.72 11.09
C ALA A 138 -0.91 3.65 11.26
N VAL A 139 -0.19 3.00 10.34
CA VAL A 139 1.25 2.79 10.48
C VAL A 139 2.04 4.09 10.36
N ASN A 140 1.89 4.85 9.27
CA ASN A 140 2.71 6.07 9.11
C ASN A 140 2.36 7.09 10.21
N ARG A 141 1.08 7.20 10.58
CA ARG A 141 0.62 8.07 11.67
C ARG A 141 1.23 7.73 13.03
N THR A 142 1.47 6.45 13.34
CA THR A 142 2.16 6.05 14.56
C THR A 142 3.67 6.15 14.43
N PHE A 143 4.20 5.99 13.22
CA PHE A 143 5.63 6.07 12.93
C PHE A 143 6.19 7.49 13.00
N PHE A 144 5.44 8.52 12.55
CA PHE A 144 5.93 9.90 12.57
C PHE A 144 6.24 10.44 13.97
N PRO A 145 5.38 10.29 14.99
CA PRO A 145 5.72 10.69 16.36
C PRO A 145 6.94 9.96 16.92
N TYR A 146 7.11 8.67 16.57
CA TYR A 146 8.28 7.88 16.98
C TYR A 146 9.59 8.44 16.40
N THR A 147 9.59 8.85 15.13
CA THR A 147 10.78 9.48 14.52
C THR A 147 11.00 10.90 15.05
N GLN A 148 9.95 11.68 15.28
CA GLN A 148 10.04 13.00 15.90
C GLN A 148 10.63 12.93 17.31
N ALA A 149 10.22 11.97 18.14
CA ALA A 149 10.78 11.78 19.46
C ALA A 149 12.29 11.43 19.40
N SER A 150 12.69 10.67 18.39
CA SER A 150 14.11 10.33 18.18
C SER A 150 14.94 11.56 17.81
N LEU A 151 14.38 12.49 17.00
CA LEU A 151 15.03 13.77 16.68
C LEU A 151 15.14 14.67 17.91
N LEU A 152 14.12 14.74 18.76
CA LEU A 152 14.18 15.51 20.01
C LEU A 152 15.31 15.01 20.94
N LEU A 153 15.58 13.70 20.98
CA LEU A 153 16.71 13.18 21.75
C LEU A 153 18.06 13.66 21.20
N VAL A 154 18.18 13.81 19.89
CA VAL A 154 19.38 14.37 19.26
C VAL A 154 19.53 15.85 19.60
N ASP A 155 18.44 16.62 19.59
CA ASP A 155 18.45 18.03 19.99
C ASP A 155 18.88 18.21 21.46
N LEU A 156 18.61 17.21 22.32
CA LEU A 156 19.09 17.15 23.70
C LEU A 156 20.55 16.68 23.85
N GLY A 157 21.25 16.43 22.75
CA GLY A 157 22.68 16.07 22.72
C GLY A 157 22.98 14.58 22.76
N LEU A 158 21.98 13.70 22.55
CA LEU A 158 22.24 12.25 22.46
C LEU A 158 22.80 11.87 21.08
N ASP A 159 23.80 11.00 21.09
CA ASP A 159 24.39 10.43 19.88
C ASP A 159 23.40 9.51 19.13
N VAL A 160 23.31 9.67 17.80
CA VAL A 160 22.39 8.93 16.93
C VAL A 160 22.64 7.41 16.98
N TYR A 161 23.91 6.98 17.04
CA TYR A 161 24.24 5.55 17.10
C TYR A 161 23.87 4.96 18.47
N ARG A 162 24.00 5.74 19.54
CA ARG A 162 23.54 5.34 20.87
C ARG A 162 22.02 5.16 20.90
N ILE A 163 21.27 6.09 20.32
CA ILE A 163 19.80 5.98 20.23
C ILE A 163 19.42 4.70 19.46
N ASP A 164 20.00 4.49 18.28
CA ASP A 164 19.72 3.31 17.46
C ASP A 164 20.01 2.00 18.19
N ARG A 165 21.17 1.90 18.88
CA ARG A 165 21.52 0.70 19.65
C ARG A 165 20.56 0.43 20.80
N ILE A 166 20.14 1.47 21.54
CA ILE A 166 19.21 1.32 22.67
C ILE A 166 17.84 0.85 22.17
N ILE A 167 17.33 1.47 21.10
CA ILE A 167 16.02 1.13 20.54
C ILE A 167 16.04 -0.28 19.90
N ALA A 168 17.12 -0.65 19.23
CA ALA A 168 17.30 -2.02 18.75
C ALA A 168 17.37 -3.02 19.91
N GLY A 169 18.11 -2.68 20.97
CA GLY A 169 18.21 -3.50 22.19
C GLY A 169 16.90 -3.64 22.96
N PHE A 170 15.99 -2.67 22.84
CA PHE A 170 14.63 -2.75 23.38
C PHE A 170 13.76 -3.78 22.66
N GLY A 171 14.10 -4.13 21.41
CA GLY A 171 13.40 -5.13 20.61
C GLY A 171 12.88 -4.64 19.27
N MET A 172 13.12 -3.38 18.90
CA MET A 172 12.83 -2.91 17.54
C MET A 172 13.79 -3.59 16.53
N PRO A 173 13.32 -4.03 15.35
CA PRO A 173 14.20 -4.65 14.35
C PRO A 173 15.32 -3.74 13.84
N MET A 174 15.11 -2.42 13.88
CA MET A 174 16.07 -1.42 13.44
C MET A 174 15.88 -0.14 14.26
N GLY A 175 16.98 0.54 14.57
CA GLY A 175 16.94 1.87 15.20
C GLY A 175 16.29 2.92 14.28
N PRO A 176 15.73 4.00 14.85
CA PRO A 176 15.01 5.02 14.09
C PRO A 176 15.84 5.68 12.98
N PHE A 177 17.14 5.94 13.19
CA PHE A 177 18.00 6.60 12.21
C PHE A 177 18.45 5.64 11.11
N SER A 178 18.83 4.42 11.48
CA SER A 178 19.13 3.35 10.53
C SER A 178 17.92 3.05 9.63
N LEU A 179 16.71 3.03 10.20
CA LEU A 179 15.48 2.82 9.46
C LEU A 179 15.19 3.98 8.51
N PHE A 180 15.34 5.22 8.98
CA PHE A 180 15.18 6.40 8.13
C PHE A 180 16.15 6.35 6.94
N ASN A 181 17.44 6.06 7.20
CA ASN A 181 18.44 5.90 6.15
C ASN A 181 18.07 4.81 5.15
N TYR A 182 17.59 3.64 5.61
CA TYR A 182 17.15 2.57 4.71
C TYR A 182 15.94 2.94 3.83
N LEU A 183 15.03 3.77 4.36
CA LEU A 183 13.85 4.24 3.63
C LEU A 183 14.22 5.31 2.59
N THR A 184 15.20 6.17 2.89
CA THR A 184 15.64 7.24 1.99
C THR A 184 16.68 6.76 0.97
N SER A 185 17.52 5.77 1.29
CA SER A 185 18.56 5.24 0.40
C SER A 185 18.03 4.40 -0.77
N LYS A 186 16.71 4.29 -0.93
CA LYS A 186 16.04 3.51 -1.98
C LYS A 186 15.47 4.37 -3.12
N TRP A 187 15.84 5.65 -3.14
CA TRP A 187 15.56 6.63 -4.19
C TRP A 187 16.87 7.25 -4.65
#